data_AF-G7I3D7-F1
#
_entry.id   AF-G7I3D7-F1
#
_cell.length_a   1.000
_cell.length_b   1.000
_cell.length_c   1.000
_cell.angle_alpha   90.00
_cell.angle_beta   90.00
_cell.angle_gamma   90.00
#
_symmetry.space_group_name_H-M   'P 1'
#
loop_
_entity.id
_entity.type
_entity.pdbx_description
1 polymer ?
#
loop_
_entity_poly.entity_id
_entity_poly.type
_entity_poly.pdbx_seq_one_letter_code
_entity_poly.pdbx_strand_id
1 'polypeptide(L)'
;MQGVHPRIRAEVWPFLLGVYDFNSTKDERDAVKTQNRKQYEELRRQCTKLIKQSNENSKLNEIGEISYEGGDGSLAQDSRSSSSSSSSDDAASARETLSSQDKTPEAEYSLEGDDYVNVNNADASMPDADSSEAPEVIQTVHLDDVQEDDKPMKTTEDSAKGPEVIQTAPYGDVQEDNNSLRTTKDSVEGPEVIQTAPPGDDQKDNNPVKTTKEVSSPLQEKVPPKLPTNEDFSTWQRIIRLDALRANAEWMAHYPSQASVSDSIARQTAEAVGLEDYDHLEAGRIYHAARLVAILEAYALYDSEIGYCQGMSDLLSPIVSIISEDHEAFWCFVGFMKKARQNFRLDEVGIRRQLELVAKIIKYKDGHLFKHLEKLQAEDCFFVYRMVVVLFRRELTFEQTICLWEVMWADQAAIRAGIGHSAWNKVRKRAPPTDDLLLYAIAASVLQRRKLIIEKYSSMDEIIRECNSMSGHLDVLKLLDDAHNLVVTLHDKIET
;
A
#
# COMPACT_ATOMS: atom_id res chain seq x y z
N MET A 1 17.84 6.43 0.08
CA MET A 1 17.96 6.21 1.54
C MET A 1 17.86 4.72 1.82
N GLN A 2 18.36 4.20 2.94
CA GLN A 2 17.87 2.92 3.45
C GLN A 2 16.49 3.12 4.10
N GLY A 3 15.65 2.09 4.07
CA GLY A 3 14.32 2.08 4.71
C GLY A 3 14.39 2.01 6.24
N VAL A 4 13.27 1.66 6.87
CA VAL A 4 13.21 1.43 8.31
C VAL A 4 13.95 0.13 8.65
N HIS A 5 14.77 0.18 9.70
CA HIS A 5 15.56 -0.97 10.13
C HIS A 5 14.64 -2.16 10.52
N PRO A 6 14.85 -3.39 10.00
CA PRO A 6 13.89 -4.49 10.09
C PRO A 6 13.31 -4.78 11.48
N ARG A 7 14.13 -4.64 12.53
CA ARG A 7 13.72 -4.88 13.94
C ARG A 7 12.65 -3.93 14.47
N ILE A 8 12.51 -2.71 13.93
CA ILE A 8 11.56 -1.70 14.43
C ILE A 8 10.42 -1.41 13.45
N ARG A 9 10.34 -2.15 12.33
CA ARG A 9 9.27 -1.97 11.32
C ARG A 9 7.87 -2.08 11.93
N ALA A 10 7.65 -3.11 12.75
CA ALA A 10 6.36 -3.35 13.41
C ALA A 10 5.94 -2.20 14.36
N GLU A 11 6.91 -1.47 14.92
CA GLU A 11 6.68 -0.35 15.83
C GLU A 11 6.44 0.96 15.06
N VAL A 12 7.13 1.14 13.92
CA VAL A 12 7.14 2.37 13.12
C VAL A 12 6.02 2.43 12.08
N TRP A 13 5.69 1.30 11.43
CA TRP A 13 4.70 1.23 10.36
C TRP A 13 3.31 1.77 10.78
N PRO A 14 2.77 1.51 11.99
CA PRO A 14 1.51 2.10 12.43
C PRO A 14 1.48 3.64 12.42
N PHE A 15 2.61 4.32 12.62
CA PHE A 15 2.69 5.78 12.50
C PHE A 15 2.78 6.23 11.03
N LEU A 16 3.63 5.57 10.23
CA LEU A 16 3.78 5.84 8.79
C LEU A 16 2.46 5.67 8.03
N LEU A 17 1.65 4.67 8.40
CA LEU A 17 0.34 4.37 7.82
C LEU A 17 -0.82 5.16 8.47
N GLY A 18 -0.54 5.96 9.51
CA GLY A 18 -1.54 6.82 10.15
C GLY A 18 -2.61 6.07 10.95
N VAL A 19 -2.19 5.02 11.66
CA VAL A 19 -2.94 4.35 12.73
C VAL A 19 -2.74 5.08 14.07
N TYR A 20 -1.52 5.58 14.31
CA TYR A 20 -1.18 6.40 15.48
C TYR A 20 -0.63 7.77 15.04
N ASP A 21 -0.92 8.82 15.81
CA ASP A 21 -0.32 10.14 15.62
C ASP A 21 1.11 10.20 16.19
N PHE A 22 2.01 10.94 15.55
CA PHE A 22 3.42 11.06 15.99
C PHE A 22 3.60 11.75 17.35
N ASN A 23 2.64 12.59 17.76
CA ASN A 23 2.66 13.33 19.01
C ASN A 23 1.92 12.59 20.14
N SER A 24 1.30 11.45 19.85
CA SER A 24 0.54 10.68 20.84
C SER A 24 1.40 10.21 22.01
N THR A 25 0.81 10.21 23.20
CA THR A 25 1.34 9.50 24.37
C THR A 25 1.20 7.98 24.19
N LYS A 26 1.83 7.20 25.08
CA LYS A 26 1.64 5.74 25.08
C LYS A 26 0.18 5.38 25.40
N ASP A 27 -0.38 6.02 26.42
CA ASP A 27 -1.72 5.68 26.94
C ASP A 27 -2.82 5.96 25.89
N GLU A 28 -2.67 7.03 25.10
CA GLU A 28 -3.53 7.30 23.94
C GLU A 28 -3.41 6.21 22.86
N ARG A 29 -2.19 5.71 22.57
CA ARG A 29 -2.02 4.58 21.63
C ARG A 29 -2.58 3.29 22.16
N ASP A 30 -2.40 2.98 23.44
CA ASP A 30 -2.95 1.77 24.06
C ASP A 30 -4.50 1.84 24.07
N ALA A 31 -5.08 3.04 24.24
CA ALA A 31 -6.53 3.26 24.08
C ALA A 31 -7.01 3.10 22.63
N VAL A 32 -6.30 3.69 21.65
CA VAL A 32 -6.58 3.51 20.20
C VAL A 32 -6.48 2.03 19.82
N LYS A 33 -5.40 1.34 20.21
CA LYS A 33 -5.19 -0.09 19.98
C LYS A 33 -6.32 -0.94 20.56
N THR A 34 -6.77 -0.62 21.77
CA THR A 34 -7.92 -1.27 22.41
C THR A 34 -9.24 -1.07 21.63
N GLN A 35 -9.49 0.13 21.11
CA GLN A 35 -10.68 0.42 20.30
C GLN A 35 -10.60 -0.25 18.91
N ASN A 36 -9.44 -0.16 18.28
CA ASN A 36 -9.12 -0.77 17.00
C ASN A 36 -9.30 -2.30 17.03
N ARG A 37 -8.89 -2.96 18.12
CA ARG A 37 -9.11 -4.40 18.32
C ARG A 37 -10.60 -4.74 18.33
N LYS A 38 -11.42 -4.05 19.13
CA LYS A 38 -12.88 -4.27 19.22
C LYS A 38 -13.59 -4.10 17.88
N GLN A 39 -13.18 -3.11 17.08
CA GLN A 39 -13.76 -2.87 15.76
C GLN A 39 -13.39 -3.97 14.76
N TYR A 40 -12.14 -4.45 14.77
CA TYR A 40 -11.72 -5.60 13.97
C TYR A 40 -12.43 -6.90 14.39
N GLU A 41 -12.56 -7.16 15.69
CA GLU A 41 -13.28 -8.31 16.23
C GLU A 41 -14.76 -8.31 15.82
N GLU A 42 -15.42 -7.15 15.80
CA GLU A 42 -16.79 -7.02 15.31
C GLU A 42 -16.91 -7.29 13.80
N LEU A 43 -15.96 -6.79 12.98
CA LEU A 43 -15.91 -7.10 11.55
C LEU A 43 -15.71 -8.60 11.30
N ARG A 44 -14.74 -9.24 11.98
CA ARG A 44 -14.55 -10.71 11.91
C ARG A 44 -15.82 -11.47 12.30
N ARG A 45 -16.50 -11.04 13.36
CA ARG A 45 -17.79 -11.62 13.79
C ARG A 45 -18.89 -11.47 12.73
N GLN A 46 -18.85 -10.43 11.90
CA GLN A 46 -19.76 -10.27 10.77
C GLN A 46 -19.38 -11.21 9.61
N CYS A 47 -18.10 -11.32 9.24
CA CYS A 47 -17.62 -12.30 8.25
C CYS A 47 -18.08 -13.73 8.61
N THR A 48 -17.88 -14.16 9.87
CA THR A 48 -18.29 -15.49 10.34
C THR A 48 -19.80 -15.74 10.30
N LYS A 49 -20.64 -14.70 10.41
CA LYS A 49 -22.11 -14.84 10.24
C LYS A 49 -22.48 -15.08 8.78
N LEU A 50 -21.90 -14.30 7.86
CA LEU A 50 -22.17 -14.42 6.42
C LEU A 50 -21.77 -15.81 5.90
N ILE A 51 -20.62 -16.33 6.32
CA ILE A 51 -20.19 -17.73 6.04
C ILE A 51 -21.27 -18.74 6.46
N LYS A 52 -21.81 -18.62 7.67
CA LYS A 52 -22.85 -19.54 8.18
C LYS A 52 -24.14 -19.43 7.38
N GLN A 53 -24.59 -18.21 7.09
CA GLN A 53 -25.80 -17.97 6.31
C GLN A 53 -25.68 -18.48 4.86
N SER A 54 -24.51 -18.32 4.23
CA SER A 54 -24.24 -18.92 2.91
C SER A 54 -24.31 -20.46 2.97
N ASN A 55 -23.62 -21.07 3.94
CA ASN A 55 -23.57 -22.53 4.07
C ASN A 55 -24.93 -23.15 4.47
N GLU A 56 -25.77 -22.42 5.20
CA GLU A 56 -27.14 -22.81 5.52
C GLU A 56 -28.05 -22.74 4.29
N ASN A 57 -27.93 -21.67 3.47
CA ASN A 57 -28.66 -21.54 2.21
C ASN A 57 -28.27 -22.62 1.18
N SER A 58 -26.98 -22.91 1.01
CA SER A 58 -26.51 -23.97 0.10
C SER A 58 -27.11 -25.35 0.46
N LYS A 59 -27.16 -25.69 1.74
CA LYS A 59 -27.74 -26.96 2.22
C LYS A 59 -29.25 -27.05 2.02
N LEU A 60 -29.96 -25.93 2.14
CA LEU A 60 -31.40 -25.89 1.84
C LEU A 60 -31.67 -26.11 0.35
N ASN A 61 -30.78 -25.64 -0.53
CA ASN A 61 -30.89 -25.90 -1.97
C ASN A 61 -30.60 -27.38 -2.31
N GLU A 62 -29.54 -27.98 -1.76
CA GLU A 62 -29.25 -29.42 -1.94
C GLU A 62 -30.42 -30.31 -1.48
N ILE A 63 -31.05 -29.99 -0.34
CA ILE A 63 -32.21 -30.74 0.17
C ILE A 63 -33.45 -30.56 -0.74
N GLY A 64 -33.55 -29.45 -1.48
CA GLY A 64 -34.62 -29.20 -2.45
C GLY A 64 -34.54 -30.09 -3.70
N GLU A 65 -33.34 -30.35 -4.23
CA GLU A 65 -33.15 -31.13 -5.46
C GLU A 65 -33.36 -32.64 -5.29
N ILE A 66 -33.25 -33.16 -4.06
CA ILE A 66 -33.41 -34.60 -3.74
C ILE A 66 -34.90 -35.07 -3.78
N SER A 67 -35.83 -34.21 -4.20
CA SER A 67 -37.28 -34.42 -4.01
C SER A 67 -38.10 -34.87 -5.26
N TYR A 68 -37.47 -35.34 -6.35
CA TYR A 68 -38.18 -35.67 -7.61
C TYR A 68 -37.79 -36.99 -8.31
N GLU A 69 -37.41 -38.07 -7.61
CA GLU A 69 -37.33 -39.40 -8.25
C GLU A 69 -38.69 -40.13 -8.28
N GLY A 70 -39.30 -40.26 -9.46
CA GLY A 70 -40.42 -41.19 -9.70
C GLY A 70 -41.39 -40.78 -10.81
N GLY A 71 -41.22 -41.31 -12.03
CA GLY A 71 -42.20 -41.13 -13.12
C GLY A 71 -41.70 -41.57 -14.49
N ASP A 72 -42.09 -42.77 -14.92
CA ASP A 72 -41.79 -43.41 -16.23
C ASP A 72 -42.19 -42.55 -17.47
N GLY A 73 -41.46 -42.71 -18.57
CA GLY A 73 -41.70 -42.06 -19.85
C GLY A 73 -40.63 -42.37 -20.90
N SER A 74 -41.00 -43.08 -21.98
CA SER A 74 -40.05 -43.64 -22.97
C SER A 74 -40.21 -43.05 -24.39
N LEU A 75 -39.18 -43.30 -25.22
CA LEU A 75 -39.06 -43.16 -26.69
C LEU A 75 -38.65 -41.81 -27.34
N ALA A 76 -37.74 -41.99 -28.33
CA ALA A 76 -37.63 -41.32 -29.63
C ALA A 76 -36.71 -40.08 -29.84
N GLN A 77 -35.54 -40.38 -30.43
CA GLN A 77 -34.92 -39.78 -31.64
C GLN A 77 -34.51 -38.30 -31.75
N ASP A 78 -33.29 -38.14 -32.29
CA ASP A 78 -32.84 -37.18 -33.31
C ASP A 78 -33.48 -35.78 -33.41
N SER A 79 -32.66 -34.73 -33.19
CA SER A 79 -32.25 -33.85 -34.31
C SER A 79 -31.15 -32.85 -33.93
N ARG A 80 -30.38 -32.42 -34.94
CA ARG A 80 -29.50 -31.25 -34.88
C ARG A 80 -30.29 -30.00 -35.32
N SER A 81 -30.16 -28.89 -34.60
CA SER A 81 -30.30 -27.55 -35.19
C SER A 81 -29.68 -26.48 -34.28
N SER A 82 -29.35 -25.32 -34.85
CA SER A 82 -28.53 -24.29 -34.22
C SER A 82 -29.05 -22.88 -34.52
N SER A 83 -29.42 -22.12 -33.49
CA SER A 83 -29.58 -20.66 -33.51
C SER A 83 -29.73 -20.16 -32.07
N SER A 84 -28.70 -19.56 -31.46
CA SER A 84 -28.35 -18.14 -31.58
C SER A 84 -29.38 -17.18 -30.96
N SER A 85 -29.10 -16.72 -29.75
CA SER A 85 -29.52 -15.40 -29.26
C SER A 85 -28.27 -14.65 -28.76
N SER A 86 -28.30 -13.32 -28.82
CA SER A 86 -27.14 -12.46 -28.54
C SER A 86 -27.51 -11.40 -27.51
N SER A 87 -26.66 -11.20 -26.50
CA SER A 87 -26.50 -9.93 -25.79
C SER A 87 -25.25 -9.95 -24.90
N SER A 88 -24.39 -8.95 -25.08
CA SER A 88 -23.51 -8.27 -24.09
C SER A 88 -22.95 -9.04 -22.88
N ASP A 89 -21.61 -9.04 -22.73
CA ASP A 89 -20.93 -8.19 -21.73
C ASP A 89 -19.39 -8.30 -21.82
N ASP A 90 -18.77 -7.48 -22.66
CA ASP A 90 -17.31 -7.33 -22.75
C ASP A 90 -16.75 -6.43 -21.63
N ALA A 91 -16.39 -7.03 -20.49
CA ALA A 91 -15.74 -6.31 -19.37
C ALA A 91 -14.64 -7.07 -18.62
N ALA A 92 -14.47 -8.38 -18.83
CA ALA A 92 -13.57 -9.21 -18.00
C ALA A 92 -12.15 -9.41 -18.58
N SER A 93 -11.98 -9.27 -19.90
CA SER A 93 -10.82 -9.78 -20.67
C SER A 93 -9.44 -9.36 -20.13
N ALA A 94 -9.28 -8.11 -19.70
CA ALA A 94 -8.01 -7.57 -19.23
C ALA A 94 -7.52 -8.15 -17.87
N ARG A 95 -8.36 -8.89 -17.13
CA ARG A 95 -8.02 -9.41 -15.78
C ARG A 95 -7.56 -10.86 -15.80
N GLU A 96 -8.04 -11.69 -16.74
CA GLU A 96 -7.68 -13.11 -16.79
C GLU A 96 -6.26 -13.38 -17.33
N THR A 97 -5.75 -12.52 -18.21
CA THR A 97 -4.46 -12.72 -18.93
C THR A 97 -3.23 -12.78 -18.00
N LEU A 98 -3.37 -12.41 -16.72
CA LEU A 98 -2.31 -12.44 -15.71
C LEU A 98 -2.21 -13.76 -14.93
N SER A 99 -3.07 -14.76 -15.16
CA SER A 99 -3.09 -16.01 -14.39
C SER A 99 -2.42 -17.22 -15.06
N SER A 100 -1.84 -17.08 -16.26
CA SER A 100 -1.49 -18.23 -17.13
C SER A 100 -0.01 -18.27 -17.59
N GLN A 101 0.94 -18.04 -16.68
CA GLN A 101 2.34 -18.41 -16.85
C GLN A 101 3.14 -18.38 -15.53
N ASP A 102 3.02 -19.45 -14.75
CA ASP A 102 4.04 -19.84 -13.75
C ASP A 102 4.04 -21.36 -13.63
N LYS A 103 5.04 -22.01 -14.25
CA LYS A 103 5.38 -23.42 -14.05
C LYS A 103 6.90 -23.56 -14.01
N THR A 104 7.43 -23.86 -12.83
CA THR A 104 8.82 -24.30 -12.67
C THR A 104 9.00 -25.68 -13.33
N PRO A 105 10.02 -25.89 -14.17
CA PRO A 105 10.31 -27.22 -14.70
C PRO A 105 10.99 -28.08 -13.65
N GLU A 106 10.32 -29.15 -13.22
CA GLU A 106 10.94 -30.23 -12.46
C GLU A 106 11.82 -31.08 -13.40
N ALA A 107 13.00 -31.49 -12.93
CA ALA A 107 13.97 -32.20 -13.76
C ALA A 107 13.75 -33.72 -13.67
N GLU A 108 13.05 -34.29 -14.64
CA GLU A 108 12.93 -35.74 -14.77
C GLU A 108 14.28 -36.39 -15.14
N TYR A 109 14.66 -37.43 -14.40
CA TYR A 109 15.82 -38.27 -14.70
C TYR A 109 15.47 -39.33 -15.75
N SER A 110 15.88 -39.12 -17.01
CA SER A 110 15.87 -40.18 -18.02
C SER A 110 17.21 -40.91 -18.06
N LEU A 111 17.21 -42.20 -17.69
CA LEU A 111 18.33 -43.10 -17.87
C LEU A 111 18.24 -43.78 -19.23
N GLU A 112 19.06 -43.34 -20.17
CA GLU A 112 19.46 -44.15 -21.32
C GLU A 112 20.99 -44.33 -21.25
N GLY A 113 21.46 -45.54 -21.53
CA GLY A 113 22.88 -45.87 -21.54
C GLY A 113 23.22 -46.69 -22.77
N ASP A 114 24.49 -46.67 -23.15
CA ASP A 114 25.06 -47.59 -24.13
C ASP A 114 26.49 -47.94 -23.71
N ASP A 115 26.90 -49.18 -23.98
CA ASP A 115 28.22 -49.71 -23.61
C ASP A 115 29.35 -49.13 -24.48
N TYR A 116 30.57 -49.08 -23.92
CA TYR A 116 31.73 -49.72 -24.56
C TYR A 116 32.88 -49.94 -23.56
N VAL A 117 33.73 -50.93 -23.83
CA VAL A 117 34.51 -51.64 -22.80
C VAL A 117 36.03 -51.47 -22.94
N ASN A 118 36.69 -51.28 -21.80
CA ASN A 118 38.08 -51.67 -21.49
C ASN A 118 39.25 -50.84 -22.08
N VAL A 119 40.25 -50.51 -21.24
CA VAL A 119 41.59 -51.17 -21.24
C VAL A 119 42.49 -50.64 -20.09
N ASN A 120 42.89 -51.58 -19.23
CA ASN A 120 44.07 -51.67 -18.35
C ASN A 120 45.06 -50.48 -18.19
N ASN A 121 45.30 -50.06 -16.94
CA ASN A 121 46.57 -50.20 -16.17
C ASN A 121 46.45 -49.35 -14.87
N ALA A 122 46.91 -49.67 -13.66
CA ALA A 122 47.88 -50.62 -13.04
C ALA A 122 48.91 -49.81 -12.22
N ASP A 123 49.40 -50.39 -11.12
CA ASP A 123 50.30 -49.80 -10.08
C ASP A 123 49.76 -48.59 -9.27
N ALA A 124 50.23 -48.31 -8.03
CA ALA A 124 50.73 -49.17 -6.94
C ALA A 124 50.92 -48.37 -5.63
N SER A 125 50.72 -49.04 -4.49
CA SER A 125 51.39 -48.88 -3.17
C SER A 125 51.62 -47.49 -2.51
N MET A 126 51.16 -47.36 -1.25
CA MET A 126 51.85 -46.52 -0.23
C MET A 126 53.15 -47.21 0.25
N PRO A 127 54.10 -46.49 0.90
CA PRO A 127 54.08 -46.43 2.39
C PRO A 127 54.70 -45.19 3.08
N ASP A 128 54.19 -44.92 4.29
CA ASP A 128 54.86 -44.58 5.58
C ASP A 128 56.15 -43.70 5.73
N ALA A 129 56.05 -42.81 6.74
CA ALA A 129 57.01 -42.54 7.84
C ALA A 129 58.25 -41.57 7.72
N ASP A 130 58.06 -40.38 8.32
CA ASP A 130 58.74 -39.87 9.54
C ASP A 130 59.86 -38.77 9.51
N SER A 131 59.78 -37.93 10.57
CA SER A 131 60.76 -37.05 11.26
C SER A 131 61.28 -35.69 10.72
N SER A 132 61.14 -34.67 11.60
CA SER A 132 61.98 -33.44 11.85
C SER A 132 62.36 -32.51 10.67
N GLU A 133 62.11 -31.19 10.67
CA GLU A 133 62.45 -30.17 11.70
C GLU A 133 61.50 -28.93 11.71
N ALA A 134 61.68 -28.03 12.69
CA ALA A 134 60.98 -26.76 12.94
C ALA A 134 61.90 -25.83 13.79
N PRO A 135 61.61 -24.53 14.08
CA PRO A 135 60.34 -23.80 13.91
C PRO A 135 60.47 -22.34 13.37
N GLU A 136 59.35 -21.61 13.32
CA GLU A 136 59.08 -20.23 13.86
C GLU A 136 57.85 -19.62 13.16
N VAL A 137 57.04 -18.68 13.70
CA VAL A 137 56.52 -18.43 15.07
C VAL A 137 55.14 -17.78 14.89
N ILE A 138 54.10 -18.27 15.56
CA ILE A 138 52.89 -17.50 15.90
C ILE A 138 52.51 -17.91 17.33
N GLN A 139 52.29 -16.94 18.22
CA GLN A 139 52.03 -17.21 19.63
C GLN A 139 50.74 -16.51 20.10
N THR A 140 49.70 -17.30 20.31
CA THR A 140 48.57 -16.97 21.19
C THR A 140 48.85 -17.57 22.57
N VAL A 141 48.42 -16.88 23.63
CA VAL A 141 48.44 -17.38 25.02
C VAL A 141 47.10 -17.08 25.70
N HIS A 142 46.80 -17.84 26.74
CA HIS A 142 45.48 -17.94 27.37
C HIS A 142 45.39 -17.12 28.68
N LEU A 143 44.25 -17.24 29.36
CA LEU A 143 44.00 -16.68 30.68
C LEU A 143 44.77 -17.44 31.78
N ASP A 144 44.85 -16.84 32.97
CA ASP A 144 44.63 -17.52 34.25
C ASP A 144 44.12 -16.49 35.30
N ASP A 145 43.48 -16.96 36.37
CA ASP A 145 42.67 -16.17 37.33
C ASP A 145 43.47 -15.44 38.43
N VAL A 146 42.78 -14.57 39.20
CA VAL A 146 42.69 -14.67 40.68
C VAL A 146 41.67 -13.67 41.30
N GLN A 147 40.59 -14.24 41.86
CA GLN A 147 39.79 -13.87 43.05
C GLN A 147 39.04 -12.51 43.19
N GLU A 148 38.07 -12.56 44.11
CA GLU A 148 37.04 -11.58 44.45
C GLU A 148 37.50 -10.61 45.56
N ASP A 149 36.82 -9.47 45.72
CA ASP A 149 36.60 -8.86 47.04
C ASP A 149 35.31 -7.99 47.07
N ASP A 150 34.83 -7.64 48.27
CA ASP A 150 33.39 -7.44 48.55
C ASP A 150 32.83 -6.00 48.38
N LYS A 151 31.49 -5.91 48.41
CA LYS A 151 30.63 -4.71 48.53
C LYS A 151 30.41 -4.35 50.02
N PRO A 152 29.57 -3.35 50.39
CA PRO A 152 29.16 -2.10 49.74
C PRO A 152 29.32 -0.86 50.68
N MET A 153 28.91 0.36 50.27
CA MET A 153 27.97 1.17 51.10
C MET A 153 27.27 2.29 50.30
N LYS A 154 26.19 2.88 50.86
CA LYS A 154 25.32 3.93 50.29
C LYS A 154 24.57 4.68 51.40
N THR A 155 24.87 5.97 51.63
CA THR A 155 24.16 6.94 52.52
C THR A 155 24.87 8.31 52.45
N THR A 156 24.28 9.51 52.58
CA THR A 156 22.87 9.99 52.71
C THR A 156 22.78 11.50 52.37
N GLU A 157 21.57 12.07 52.42
CA GLU A 157 21.15 13.49 52.33
C GLU A 157 21.95 14.49 53.26
N ASP A 158 21.84 15.83 53.19
CA ASP A 158 20.59 16.63 53.22
C ASP A 158 20.70 18.17 52.93
N SER A 159 19.55 18.74 52.56
CA SER A 159 18.99 20.10 52.75
C SER A 159 19.71 21.44 52.39
N ALA A 160 19.15 22.06 51.32
CA ALA A 160 18.37 23.33 51.35
C ALA A 160 18.99 24.74 51.20
N LYS A 161 18.11 25.65 50.72
CA LYS A 161 18.14 27.15 50.64
C LYS A 161 18.79 27.84 49.43
N GLY A 162 17.97 28.68 48.76
CA GLY A 162 18.38 29.98 48.18
C GLY A 162 17.99 31.13 49.13
N PRO A 163 17.75 32.39 48.68
CA PRO A 163 17.56 32.88 47.30
C PRO A 163 18.35 34.19 47.00
N GLU A 164 17.87 34.99 46.02
CA GLU A 164 18.19 36.43 45.78
C GLU A 164 19.56 36.81 45.18
N VAL A 165 19.78 37.98 44.56
CA VAL A 165 18.98 38.90 43.69
C VAL A 165 20.00 39.83 43.00
N ILE A 166 19.78 40.22 41.73
CA ILE A 166 20.08 41.59 41.27
C ILE A 166 18.88 42.08 40.45
N GLN A 167 18.48 43.33 40.70
CA GLN A 167 17.24 43.95 40.25
C GLN A 167 17.55 45.36 39.74
N THR A 168 16.95 45.76 38.62
CA THR A 168 16.60 47.16 38.34
C THR A 168 15.43 47.21 37.35
N ALA A 169 14.31 47.79 37.80
CA ALA A 169 13.23 48.29 36.96
C ALA A 169 13.36 49.85 36.90
N PRO A 170 12.36 50.69 36.51
CA PRO A 170 10.93 50.58 36.78
C PRO A 170 9.99 50.77 35.56
N TYR A 171 8.72 50.43 35.76
CA TYR A 171 7.57 50.97 35.02
C TYR A 171 7.00 52.21 35.74
N GLY A 172 6.19 53.01 35.06
CA GLY A 172 5.39 54.08 35.67
C GLY A 172 4.25 54.52 34.77
N ASP A 173 3.04 54.61 35.34
CA ASP A 173 1.81 55.06 34.66
C ASP A 173 1.69 56.60 34.60
N VAL A 174 0.70 57.12 33.85
CA VAL A 174 -0.38 58.04 34.32
C VAL A 174 -1.08 58.80 33.15
N GLN A 175 -2.41 58.73 33.18
CA GLN A 175 -3.52 59.56 32.65
C GLN A 175 -3.38 60.75 31.66
N GLU A 176 -4.43 60.84 30.82
CA GLU A 176 -5.26 62.02 30.45
C GLU A 176 -4.86 63.05 29.35
N ASP A 177 -5.84 63.23 28.45
CA ASP A 177 -6.34 64.43 27.74
C ASP A 177 -5.39 65.55 27.25
N ASN A 178 -5.43 65.85 25.93
CA ASN A 178 -6.20 66.99 25.39
C ASN A 178 -6.11 67.23 23.85
N ASN A 179 -7.11 67.97 23.33
CA ASN A 179 -7.14 68.79 22.10
C ASN A 179 -6.47 68.38 20.76
N SER A 180 -7.32 68.00 19.79
CA SER A 180 -7.79 68.87 18.69
C SER A 180 -6.82 69.70 17.80
N LEU A 181 -7.08 69.63 16.48
CA LEU A 181 -7.12 70.75 15.49
C LEU A 181 -5.92 71.06 14.52
N ARG A 182 -6.05 70.50 13.28
CA ARG A 182 -5.95 71.18 11.94
C ARG A 182 -4.62 71.55 11.21
N THR A 183 -4.67 71.23 9.90
CA THR A 183 -4.32 72.00 8.66
C THR A 183 -2.88 72.35 8.24
N THR A 184 -2.53 71.85 7.05
CA THR A 184 -2.26 72.62 5.79
C THR A 184 -3.00 71.89 4.64
N LYS A 185 -3.74 72.53 3.71
CA LYS A 185 -3.33 73.28 2.49
C LYS A 185 -2.52 72.43 1.49
N ASP A 186 -2.73 72.46 0.17
CA ASP A 186 -3.41 73.41 -0.76
C ASP A 186 -4.30 72.67 -1.81
N SER A 187 -5.39 73.22 -2.39
CA SER A 187 -5.54 74.19 -3.52
C SER A 187 -5.12 73.62 -4.91
N VAL A 188 -5.79 73.85 -6.06
CA VAL A 188 -6.91 74.77 -6.44
C VAL A 188 -7.67 74.30 -7.73
N GLU A 189 -8.92 74.77 -7.96
CA GLU A 189 -9.77 74.91 -9.20
C GLU A 189 -9.76 73.85 -10.35
N GLY A 190 -10.80 73.62 -11.18
CA GLY A 190 -12.15 74.22 -11.37
C GLY A 190 -12.50 74.33 -12.89
N PRO A 191 -13.73 74.71 -13.35
CA PRO A 191 -15.06 74.57 -12.73
C PRO A 191 -16.22 74.18 -13.72
N GLU A 192 -17.43 73.90 -13.18
CA GLU A 192 -18.80 74.31 -13.66
C GLU A 192 -19.38 73.98 -15.06
N VAL A 193 -20.70 73.73 -15.29
CA VAL A 193 -21.89 73.39 -14.44
C VAL A 193 -22.70 72.23 -15.13
N ILE A 194 -24.05 72.02 -15.25
CA ILE A 194 -25.35 72.72 -14.98
C ILE A 194 -26.40 71.72 -14.39
N GLN A 195 -27.48 72.30 -13.84
CA GLN A 195 -28.75 71.83 -13.25
C GLN A 195 -29.70 71.11 -14.27
N THR A 196 -30.93 70.61 -13.99
CA THR A 196 -32.01 70.90 -12.99
C THR A 196 -32.89 69.67 -12.61
N ALA A 197 -33.75 69.84 -11.58
CA ALA A 197 -34.94 69.04 -11.20
C ALA A 197 -36.04 70.04 -10.73
N PRO A 198 -37.18 69.71 -10.06
CA PRO A 198 -37.90 68.44 -9.76
C PRO A 198 -39.34 68.54 -10.39
N PRO A 199 -40.52 68.20 -9.79
CA PRO A 199 -40.93 67.32 -8.66
C PRO A 199 -42.15 66.38 -8.94
N GLY A 200 -42.58 65.65 -7.90
CA GLY A 200 -43.95 65.12 -7.70
C GLY A 200 -44.27 63.74 -8.33
N ASP A 201 -45.37 63.03 -8.00
CA ASP A 201 -46.34 63.02 -6.88
C ASP A 201 -47.03 61.60 -6.91
N ASP A 202 -47.89 61.08 -6.01
CA ASP A 202 -48.74 61.60 -4.92
C ASP A 202 -48.86 60.55 -3.76
N GLN A 203 -49.76 60.76 -2.79
CA GLN A 203 -49.94 60.05 -1.51
C GLN A 203 -50.19 58.52 -1.54
N LYS A 204 -49.51 57.80 -0.63
CA LYS A 204 -50.16 57.24 0.61
C LYS A 204 -49.17 56.54 1.56
N ASP A 205 -49.22 56.93 2.84
CA ASP A 205 -48.54 56.21 3.94
C ASP A 205 -49.42 55.10 4.55
N ASN A 206 -48.81 53.96 4.87
CA ASN A 206 -49.06 53.24 6.12
C ASN A 206 -47.90 52.30 6.48
N ASN A 207 -47.54 52.27 7.77
CA ASN A 207 -46.22 51.88 8.30
C ASN A 207 -45.84 50.37 8.22
N PRO A 208 -44.54 50.02 8.42
CA PRO A 208 -43.93 48.79 7.89
C PRO A 208 -43.69 47.67 8.93
N VAL A 209 -43.41 46.45 8.43
CA VAL A 209 -42.85 45.32 9.20
C VAL A 209 -41.72 44.63 8.41
N LYS A 210 -40.67 44.20 9.12
CA LYS A 210 -39.51 43.46 8.59
C LYS A 210 -39.90 42.13 7.93
N THR A 211 -39.25 41.79 6.82
CA THR A 211 -39.26 40.44 6.23
C THR A 211 -38.30 39.49 6.95
N THR A 212 -38.80 38.34 7.39
CA THR A 212 -37.98 37.23 7.92
C THR A 212 -38.56 35.86 7.55
N LYS A 213 -37.78 35.10 6.77
CA LYS A 213 -37.62 33.62 6.76
C LYS A 213 -38.79 32.67 6.45
N GLU A 214 -38.38 31.53 5.85
CA GLU A 214 -39.03 30.20 5.82
C GLU A 214 -40.33 30.07 4.98
N VAL A 215 -40.64 28.93 4.31
CA VAL A 215 -39.86 27.70 4.00
C VAL A 215 -40.42 27.02 2.73
N SER A 216 -39.58 26.32 1.94
CA SER A 216 -40.02 25.25 1.01
C SER A 216 -38.83 24.46 0.42
N SER A 217 -38.81 23.14 0.59
CA SER A 217 -37.87 22.22 -0.09
C SER A 217 -38.36 21.84 -1.50
N PRO A 218 -37.53 21.18 -2.32
CA PRO A 218 -37.71 19.72 -2.46
C PRO A 218 -36.47 18.92 -2.06
N LEU A 219 -36.68 17.66 -1.67
CA LEU A 219 -35.62 16.68 -1.44
C LEU A 219 -35.20 16.02 -2.76
N GLN A 220 -33.90 15.90 -3.01
CA GLN A 220 -33.37 14.83 -3.84
C GLN A 220 -32.82 13.75 -2.92
N GLU A 221 -33.34 12.53 -3.05
CA GLU A 221 -32.83 11.38 -2.32
C GLU A 221 -31.45 11.02 -2.84
N LYS A 222 -30.41 11.29 -2.04
CA LYS A 222 -29.14 10.58 -2.20
C LYS A 222 -29.39 9.13 -1.80
N VAL A 223 -29.43 8.25 -2.79
CA VAL A 223 -29.44 6.79 -2.58
C VAL A 223 -28.28 6.47 -1.62
N PRO A 224 -28.53 5.84 -0.47
CA PRO A 224 -27.46 5.46 0.45
C PRO A 224 -26.54 4.45 -0.26
N PRO A 225 -25.26 4.35 0.13
CA PRO A 225 -24.39 3.30 -0.40
C PRO A 225 -25.05 1.95 -0.18
N LYS A 226 -25.22 1.17 -1.26
CA LYS A 226 -25.75 -0.19 -1.15
C LYS A 226 -24.85 -0.96 -0.19
N LEU A 227 -25.45 -1.55 0.85
CA LEU A 227 -24.81 -2.64 1.57
C LEU A 227 -24.52 -3.75 0.55
N PRO A 228 -23.34 -4.40 0.62
CA PRO A 228 -22.99 -5.47 -0.31
C PRO A 228 -24.01 -6.59 -0.19
N THR A 229 -24.38 -7.19 -1.32
CA THR A 229 -25.22 -8.38 -1.31
C THR A 229 -24.44 -9.57 -0.74
N ASN A 230 -25.16 -10.61 -0.32
CA ASN A 230 -24.51 -11.85 0.12
C ASN A 230 -23.70 -12.50 -1.02
N GLU A 231 -24.10 -12.26 -2.28
CA GLU A 231 -23.45 -12.74 -3.50
C GLU A 231 -22.13 -12.00 -3.77
N ASP A 232 -22.11 -10.67 -3.58
CA ASP A 232 -20.88 -9.85 -3.66
C ASP A 232 -19.83 -10.36 -2.66
N PHE A 233 -20.22 -10.51 -1.38
CA PHE A 233 -19.32 -10.96 -0.33
C PHE A 233 -18.83 -12.39 -0.56
N SER A 234 -19.72 -13.32 -0.93
CA SER A 234 -19.35 -14.70 -1.25
C SER A 234 -18.35 -14.78 -2.42
N THR A 235 -18.52 -13.92 -3.43
CA THR A 235 -17.59 -13.79 -4.55
C THR A 235 -16.21 -13.31 -4.08
N TRP A 236 -16.16 -12.26 -3.26
CA TRP A 236 -14.92 -11.77 -2.66
C TRP A 236 -14.22 -12.86 -1.83
N GLN A 237 -14.93 -13.59 -0.97
CA GLN A 237 -14.37 -14.65 -0.13
C GLN A 237 -13.68 -15.75 -0.96
N ARG A 238 -14.29 -16.18 -2.08
CA ARG A 238 -13.72 -17.19 -2.98
C ARG A 238 -12.39 -16.73 -3.57
N ILE A 239 -12.30 -15.48 -4.03
CA ILE A 239 -11.07 -14.93 -4.63
C ILE A 239 -10.01 -14.69 -3.54
N ILE A 240 -10.40 -14.15 -2.38
CA ILE A 240 -9.52 -13.94 -1.22
C ILE A 240 -8.81 -15.23 -0.81
N ARG A 241 -9.53 -16.35 -0.66
CA ARG A 241 -8.95 -17.64 -0.26
C ARG A 241 -7.99 -18.20 -1.30
N LEU A 242 -8.35 -18.12 -2.59
CA LEU A 242 -7.49 -18.56 -3.68
C LEU A 242 -6.20 -17.73 -3.79
N ASP A 243 -6.30 -16.40 -3.71
CA ASP A 243 -5.14 -15.51 -3.72
C ASP A 243 -4.25 -15.69 -2.46
N ALA A 244 -4.84 -16.00 -1.30
CA ALA A 244 -4.10 -16.23 -0.06
C ALA A 244 -3.25 -17.52 -0.10
N LEU A 245 -3.78 -18.62 -0.68
CA LEU A 245 -3.00 -19.85 -0.92
C LEU A 245 -1.86 -19.62 -1.92
N ARG A 246 -2.13 -18.81 -2.96
CA ARG A 246 -1.17 -18.42 -4.00
C ARG A 246 -0.15 -17.38 -3.53
N ALA A 247 -0.25 -16.85 -2.30
CA ALA A 247 0.65 -15.83 -1.79
C ALA A 247 2.11 -16.33 -1.78
N ASN A 248 2.99 -15.51 -2.37
CA ASN A 248 4.42 -15.75 -2.48
C ASN A 248 5.09 -15.85 -1.09
N ALA A 249 5.98 -16.83 -0.92
CA ALA A 249 6.64 -17.18 0.33
C ALA A 249 8.00 -16.48 0.58
N GLU A 250 8.46 -15.58 -0.31
CA GLU A 250 9.70 -14.78 -0.16
C GLU A 250 9.92 -14.23 1.26
N TRP A 251 8.84 -13.78 1.92
CA TRP A 251 8.88 -13.16 3.24
C TRP A 251 9.43 -14.08 4.34
N MET A 252 9.31 -15.41 4.20
CA MET A 252 9.71 -16.38 5.23
C MET A 252 11.23 -16.34 5.49
N ALA A 253 12.04 -16.06 4.46
CA ALA A 253 13.49 -15.90 4.58
C ALA A 253 13.88 -14.63 5.37
N HIS A 254 13.01 -13.61 5.38
CA HIS A 254 13.24 -12.33 6.06
C HIS A 254 12.64 -12.31 7.48
N TYR A 255 11.55 -13.05 7.71
CA TYR A 255 10.84 -13.14 8.99
C TYR A 255 10.65 -14.59 9.50
N PRO A 256 11.73 -15.36 9.77
CA PRO A 256 11.63 -16.74 10.23
C PRO A 256 10.80 -16.92 11.52
N SER A 257 10.80 -15.93 12.41
CA SER A 257 10.01 -15.96 13.66
C SER A 257 8.50 -15.75 13.48
N GLN A 258 8.05 -15.33 12.29
CA GLN A 258 6.64 -15.36 11.88
C GLN A 258 6.30 -16.63 11.09
N ALA A 259 7.28 -17.23 10.40
CA ALA A 259 7.11 -18.51 9.71
C ALA A 259 7.15 -19.72 10.67
N SER A 260 7.84 -19.61 11.82
CA SER A 260 7.98 -20.66 12.83
C SER A 260 6.72 -20.87 13.68
N VAL A 261 5.67 -21.38 13.04
CA VAL A 261 4.36 -21.70 13.66
C VAL A 261 4.14 -23.22 13.61
N SER A 262 3.54 -23.79 14.66
CA SER A 262 3.23 -25.22 14.69
C SER A 262 2.05 -25.56 13.77
N ASP A 263 2.09 -26.74 13.15
CA ASP A 263 1.03 -27.24 12.25
C ASP A 263 -0.36 -27.19 12.91
N SER A 264 -0.48 -27.51 14.19
CA SER A 264 -1.74 -27.39 14.94
C SER A 264 -2.29 -25.95 15.03
N ILE A 265 -1.43 -24.94 15.21
CA ILE A 265 -1.87 -23.53 15.24
C ILE A 265 -2.23 -23.08 13.81
N ALA A 266 -1.45 -23.50 12.82
CA ALA A 266 -1.70 -23.17 11.42
C ALA A 266 -3.06 -23.73 10.94
N ARG A 267 -3.35 -25.01 11.21
CA ARG A 267 -4.63 -25.66 10.91
C ARG A 267 -5.79 -25.00 11.65
N GLN A 268 -5.68 -24.79 12.96
CA GLN A 268 -6.71 -24.11 13.74
C GLN A 268 -7.03 -22.70 13.20
N THR A 269 -6.03 -21.98 12.71
CA THR A 269 -6.22 -20.63 12.12
C THR A 269 -6.89 -20.73 10.74
N ALA A 270 -6.52 -21.71 9.92
CA ALA A 270 -7.14 -21.97 8.62
C ALA A 270 -8.61 -22.41 8.74
N GLU A 271 -8.91 -23.34 9.65
CA GLU A 271 -10.28 -23.76 9.99
C GLU A 271 -11.15 -22.58 10.47
N ALA A 272 -10.59 -21.70 11.31
CA ALA A 272 -11.30 -20.53 11.85
C ALA A 272 -11.69 -19.47 10.79
N VAL A 273 -11.13 -19.54 9.57
CA VAL A 273 -11.50 -18.68 8.44
C VAL A 273 -12.18 -19.44 7.29
N GLY A 274 -12.36 -20.76 7.41
CA GLY A 274 -12.88 -21.61 6.33
C GLY A 274 -11.95 -21.67 5.11
N LEU A 275 -10.63 -21.67 5.34
CA LEU A 275 -9.65 -21.98 4.30
C LEU A 275 -9.66 -23.49 4.03
N GLU A 276 -9.46 -23.88 2.78
CA GLU A 276 -9.51 -25.26 2.28
C GLU A 276 -8.29 -25.50 1.36
N ASP A 277 -8.12 -26.72 0.82
CA ASP A 277 -7.04 -27.13 -0.12
C ASP A 277 -5.57 -26.90 0.34
N TYR A 278 -5.34 -26.58 1.61
CA TYR A 278 -4.05 -26.11 2.11
C TYR A 278 -3.06 -27.21 2.55
N ASP A 279 -3.44 -28.49 2.53
CA ASP A 279 -2.62 -29.60 3.05
C ASP A 279 -1.26 -29.81 2.36
N HIS A 280 -1.09 -29.25 1.16
CA HIS A 280 0.16 -29.26 0.41
C HIS A 280 1.17 -28.16 0.81
N LEU A 281 0.82 -27.33 1.81
CA LEU A 281 1.60 -26.16 2.24
C LEU A 281 2.28 -26.40 3.59
N GLU A 282 3.42 -25.75 3.80
CA GLU A 282 4.09 -25.69 5.10
C GLU A 282 3.27 -24.87 6.11
N ALA A 283 3.35 -25.22 7.41
CA ALA A 283 2.59 -24.58 8.48
C ALA A 283 2.70 -23.03 8.50
N GLY A 284 3.89 -22.48 8.22
CA GLY A 284 4.09 -21.02 8.11
C GLY A 284 3.32 -20.39 6.94
N ARG A 285 3.20 -21.09 5.80
CA ARG A 285 2.38 -20.64 4.66
C ARG A 285 0.88 -20.78 4.93
N ILE A 286 0.44 -21.89 5.54
CA ILE A 286 -0.96 -22.10 5.96
C ILE A 286 -1.39 -20.97 6.91
N TYR A 287 -0.59 -20.69 7.94
CA TYR A 287 -0.86 -19.64 8.92
C TYR A 287 -0.93 -18.25 8.28
N HIS A 288 0.02 -17.91 7.41
CA HIS A 288 0.03 -16.63 6.69
C HIS A 288 -1.17 -16.48 5.75
N ALA A 289 -1.54 -17.54 5.01
CA ALA A 289 -2.73 -17.55 4.16
C ALA A 289 -4.00 -17.34 4.99
N ALA A 290 -4.14 -18.02 6.14
CA ALA A 290 -5.29 -17.85 7.02
C ALA A 290 -5.42 -16.42 7.57
N ARG A 291 -4.29 -15.78 7.93
CA ARG A 291 -4.25 -14.36 8.37
C ARG A 291 -4.59 -13.38 7.24
N LEU A 292 -4.11 -13.65 6.01
CA LEU A 292 -4.52 -12.90 4.82
C LEU A 292 -6.04 -12.95 4.64
N VAL A 293 -6.64 -14.14 4.68
CA VAL A 293 -8.11 -14.31 4.59
C VAL A 293 -8.81 -13.53 5.71
N ALA A 294 -8.36 -13.67 6.96
CA ALA A 294 -8.99 -13.03 8.11
C ALA A 294 -9.12 -11.50 7.93
N ILE A 295 -8.04 -10.86 7.49
CA ILE A 295 -7.93 -9.41 7.36
C ILE A 295 -8.60 -8.90 6.06
N LEU A 296 -8.48 -9.61 4.94
CA LEU A 296 -9.11 -9.22 3.67
C LEU A 296 -10.63 -9.34 3.71
N GLU A 297 -11.17 -10.40 4.32
CA GLU A 297 -12.62 -10.53 4.55
C GLU A 297 -13.16 -9.38 5.41
N ALA A 298 -12.41 -8.96 6.45
CA ALA A 298 -12.77 -7.82 7.29
C ALA A 298 -12.68 -6.48 6.53
N TYR A 299 -11.68 -6.31 5.65
CA TYR A 299 -11.56 -5.11 4.81
C TYR A 299 -12.71 -5.02 3.81
N ALA A 300 -13.10 -6.12 3.17
CA ALA A 300 -14.18 -6.14 2.20
C ALA A 300 -15.55 -5.76 2.78
N LEU A 301 -15.78 -6.00 4.09
CA LEU A 301 -16.94 -5.45 4.81
C LEU A 301 -16.75 -3.97 5.20
N TYR A 302 -15.54 -3.59 5.62
CA TYR A 302 -15.22 -2.21 6.04
C TYR A 302 -15.32 -1.19 4.90
N ASP A 303 -14.88 -1.56 3.69
CA ASP A 303 -14.85 -0.70 2.51
C ASP A 303 -15.62 -1.33 1.32
N SER A 304 -16.90 -1.62 1.55
CA SER A 304 -17.75 -2.36 0.60
C SER A 304 -18.09 -1.65 -0.73
N GLU A 305 -17.67 -0.40 -0.94
CA GLU A 305 -17.68 0.24 -2.28
C GLU A 305 -16.59 -0.37 -3.20
N ILE A 306 -15.53 -0.91 -2.60
CA ILE A 306 -14.39 -1.56 -3.28
C ILE A 306 -14.41 -3.07 -3.03
N GLY A 307 -14.78 -3.49 -1.82
CA GLY A 307 -14.84 -4.89 -1.42
C GLY A 307 -13.45 -5.54 -1.46
N TYR A 308 -13.29 -6.53 -2.34
CA TYR A 308 -12.00 -7.12 -2.67
C TYR A 308 -11.75 -7.13 -4.17
N CYS A 309 -10.53 -6.75 -4.56
CA CYS A 309 -9.98 -6.93 -5.90
C CYS A 309 -8.66 -7.71 -5.81
N GLN A 310 -8.40 -8.56 -6.81
CA GLN A 310 -7.14 -9.30 -6.92
C GLN A 310 -5.95 -8.33 -6.91
N GLY A 311 -4.89 -8.70 -6.17
CA GLY A 311 -3.74 -7.85 -5.89
C GLY A 311 -3.81 -7.10 -4.57
N MET A 312 -4.96 -7.01 -3.90
CA MET A 312 -5.04 -6.54 -2.51
C MET A 312 -4.32 -7.49 -1.53
N SER A 313 -4.26 -8.80 -1.86
CA SER A 313 -3.41 -9.80 -1.19
C SER A 313 -1.91 -9.50 -1.32
N ASP A 314 -1.45 -9.09 -2.51
CA ASP A 314 -0.05 -8.66 -2.74
C ASP A 314 0.31 -7.45 -1.87
N LEU A 315 -0.64 -6.53 -1.68
CA LEU A 315 -0.46 -5.34 -0.83
C LEU A 315 -0.48 -5.65 0.67
N LEU A 316 -1.31 -6.60 1.10
CA LEU A 316 -1.41 -6.97 2.52
C LEU A 316 -0.26 -7.87 3.00
N SER A 317 0.27 -8.74 2.14
CA SER A 317 1.24 -9.78 2.52
C SER A 317 2.50 -9.25 3.25
N PRO A 318 3.12 -8.11 2.86
CA PRO A 318 4.21 -7.49 3.62
C PRO A 318 3.81 -6.92 4.98
N ILE A 319 2.54 -6.52 5.18
CA ILE A 319 2.05 -6.05 6.47
C ILE A 319 1.84 -7.22 7.43
N VAL A 320 1.22 -8.31 6.98
CA VAL A 320 0.92 -9.49 7.82
C VAL A 320 2.20 -10.21 8.28
N SER A 321 3.22 -10.27 7.42
CA SER A 321 4.51 -10.90 7.75
C SER A 321 5.42 -10.06 8.68
N ILE A 322 5.03 -8.81 8.97
CA ILE A 322 5.76 -7.89 9.88
C ILE A 322 4.95 -7.56 11.14
N ILE A 323 3.64 -7.39 11.02
CA ILE A 323 2.73 -7.07 12.13
C ILE A 323 2.07 -8.36 12.62
N SER A 324 2.53 -8.90 13.75
CA SER A 324 2.05 -10.16 14.33
C SER A 324 0.58 -10.14 14.75
N GLU A 325 0.03 -8.97 15.06
CA GLU A 325 -1.31 -8.78 15.60
C GLU A 325 -2.32 -8.38 14.52
N ASP A 326 -3.26 -9.26 14.18
CA ASP A 326 -4.18 -9.07 13.05
C ASP A 326 -4.98 -7.77 13.07
N HIS A 327 -5.44 -7.32 14.24
CA HIS A 327 -6.16 -6.05 14.34
C HIS A 327 -5.25 -4.86 13.95
N GLU A 328 -3.98 -4.89 14.34
CA GLU A 328 -3.01 -3.83 14.04
C GLU A 328 -2.57 -3.91 12.58
N ALA A 329 -2.43 -5.12 12.02
CA ALA A 329 -2.19 -5.37 10.61
C ALA A 329 -3.37 -4.88 9.74
N PHE A 330 -4.61 -5.14 10.16
CA PHE A 330 -5.82 -4.63 9.52
C PHE A 330 -5.85 -3.09 9.48
N TRP A 331 -5.59 -2.41 10.61
CA TRP A 331 -5.60 -0.94 10.62
C TRP A 331 -4.42 -0.33 9.87
N CYS A 332 -3.25 -0.99 9.84
CA CYS A 332 -2.15 -0.65 8.94
C CYS A 332 -2.59 -0.77 7.47
N PHE A 333 -3.29 -1.84 7.09
CA PHE A 333 -3.81 -2.04 5.74
C PHE A 333 -4.90 -1.01 5.37
N VAL A 334 -5.82 -0.69 6.27
CA VAL A 334 -6.77 0.44 6.11
C VAL A 334 -6.01 1.76 5.92
N GLY A 335 -4.93 1.98 6.67
CA GLY A 335 -4.01 3.11 6.48
C GLY A 335 -3.39 3.16 5.09
N PHE A 336 -2.86 2.04 4.61
CA PHE A 336 -2.23 1.91 3.28
C PHE A 336 -3.24 2.11 2.14
N MET A 337 -4.43 1.52 2.28
CA MET A 337 -5.50 1.63 1.31
C MET A 337 -6.01 3.07 1.13
N LYS A 338 -5.84 3.99 2.11
CA LYS A 338 -6.16 5.43 1.90
C LYS A 338 -5.48 6.03 0.65
N LYS A 339 -4.28 5.55 0.27
CA LYS A 339 -3.63 5.90 -1.01
C LYS A 339 -3.99 4.91 -2.12
N ALA A 340 -3.93 3.59 -1.86
CA ALA A 340 -4.07 2.57 -2.89
C ALA A 340 -5.51 2.33 -3.41
N ARG A 341 -6.56 2.73 -2.67
CA ARG A 341 -8.00 2.49 -2.99
C ARG A 341 -8.39 2.91 -4.41
N GLN A 342 -7.79 3.96 -4.93
CA GLN A 342 -8.08 4.49 -6.28
C GLN A 342 -7.68 3.49 -7.40
N ASN A 343 -6.73 2.59 -7.14
CA ASN A 343 -6.31 1.55 -8.07
C ASN A 343 -7.38 0.47 -8.29
N PHE A 344 -8.24 0.26 -7.29
CA PHE A 344 -9.18 -0.87 -7.22
C PHE A 344 -10.65 -0.46 -7.49
N ARG A 345 -10.87 0.77 -7.97
CA ARG A 345 -12.21 1.22 -8.38
C ARG A 345 -12.67 0.48 -9.64
N LEU A 346 -13.92 -0.01 -9.63
CA LEU A 346 -14.57 -0.64 -10.78
C LEU A 346 -14.77 0.30 -11.98
N ASP A 347 -14.71 1.63 -11.78
CA ASP A 347 -14.77 2.61 -12.87
C ASP A 347 -13.44 2.84 -13.59
N GLU A 348 -12.34 2.28 -13.08
CA GLU A 348 -10.97 2.42 -13.59
C GLU A 348 -10.49 3.89 -13.76
N VAL A 349 -11.18 4.89 -13.20
CA VAL A 349 -10.82 6.30 -13.34
C VAL A 349 -9.54 6.59 -12.57
N GLY A 350 -9.40 6.01 -11.38
CA GLY A 350 -8.23 6.16 -10.53
C GLY A 350 -6.97 5.54 -11.12
N ILE A 351 -7.06 4.42 -11.84
CA ILE A 351 -5.90 3.79 -12.48
C ILE A 351 -5.52 4.50 -13.80
N ARG A 352 -6.50 4.85 -14.65
CA ARG A 352 -6.26 5.57 -15.91
C ARG A 352 -5.61 6.94 -15.68
N ARG A 353 -6.07 7.72 -14.69
CA ARG A 353 -5.44 9.00 -14.30
C ARG A 353 -3.95 8.84 -13.92
N GLN A 354 -3.57 7.74 -13.30
CA GLN A 354 -2.18 7.48 -12.89
C GLN A 354 -1.31 7.05 -14.08
N LEU A 355 -1.86 6.27 -15.01
CA LEU A 355 -1.19 5.93 -16.28
C LEU A 355 -0.97 7.17 -17.16
N GLU A 356 -1.98 8.05 -17.28
CA GLU A 356 -1.84 9.36 -17.93
C GLU A 356 -0.73 10.22 -17.30
N LEU A 357 -0.55 10.16 -15.98
CA LEU A 357 0.50 10.89 -15.27
C LEU A 357 1.88 10.29 -15.56
N VAL A 358 2.03 8.96 -15.57
CA VAL A 358 3.28 8.29 -16.04
C VAL A 358 3.59 8.68 -17.49
N ALA A 359 2.59 8.66 -18.37
CA ALA A 359 2.72 9.06 -19.78
C ALA A 359 3.20 10.52 -19.91
N LYS A 360 2.64 11.46 -19.14
CA LYS A 360 3.08 12.86 -19.08
C LYS A 360 4.54 12.98 -18.60
N ILE A 361 4.92 12.28 -17.52
CA ILE A 361 6.30 12.31 -17.00
C ILE A 361 7.29 11.83 -18.06
N ILE A 362 7.00 10.71 -18.75
CA ILE A 362 7.84 10.19 -19.84
C ILE A 362 7.88 11.19 -21.01
N LYS A 363 6.74 11.75 -21.44
CA LYS A 363 6.65 12.71 -22.56
C LYS A 363 7.45 13.99 -22.32
N TYR A 364 7.40 14.54 -21.11
CA TYR A 364 8.19 15.73 -20.75
C TYR A 364 9.66 15.43 -20.51
N LYS A 365 10.03 14.22 -20.06
CA LYS A 365 11.44 13.83 -19.85
C LYS A 365 12.16 13.46 -21.15
N ASP A 366 11.51 12.68 -22.00
CA ASP A 366 12.07 12.17 -23.25
C ASP A 366 10.99 12.02 -24.33
N GLY A 367 10.73 13.11 -25.04
CA GLY A 367 9.83 13.12 -26.20
C GLY A 367 10.30 12.30 -27.41
N HIS A 368 11.51 11.71 -27.40
CA HIS A 368 11.92 10.73 -28.42
C HIS A 368 11.48 9.32 -28.01
N LEU A 369 11.63 8.94 -26.74
CA LEU A 369 11.07 7.69 -26.21
C LEU A 369 9.54 7.70 -26.33
N PHE A 370 8.88 8.80 -25.97
CA PHE A 370 7.42 8.90 -26.09
C PHE A 370 6.94 8.75 -27.55
N LYS A 371 7.65 9.35 -28.53
CA LYS A 371 7.38 9.16 -29.98
C LYS A 371 7.71 7.77 -30.52
N HIS A 372 8.38 6.93 -29.74
CA HIS A 372 8.51 5.49 -30.02
C HIS A 372 7.28 4.76 -29.49
N LEU A 373 6.86 5.05 -28.25
CA LEU A 373 5.63 4.49 -27.66
C LEU A 373 4.37 4.83 -28.48
N GLU A 374 4.22 6.08 -28.96
CA GLU A 374 3.15 6.53 -29.88
C GLU A 374 3.11 5.73 -31.21
N LYS A 375 4.23 5.13 -31.65
CA LYS A 375 4.27 4.26 -32.85
C LYS A 375 3.94 2.81 -32.55
N LEU A 376 4.11 2.40 -31.29
CA LEU A 376 3.86 1.05 -30.80
C LEU A 376 2.47 0.88 -30.17
N GLN A 377 1.63 1.92 -30.23
CA GLN A 377 0.30 1.98 -29.57
C GLN A 377 0.42 1.73 -28.06
N ALA A 378 1.41 2.39 -27.46
CA ALA A 378 1.83 2.23 -26.06
C ALA A 378 1.86 3.57 -25.30
N GLU A 379 1.35 4.65 -25.90
CA GLU A 379 1.36 6.01 -25.34
C GLU A 379 0.47 6.17 -24.09
N ASP A 380 -0.52 5.29 -23.91
CA ASP A 380 -1.35 5.19 -22.71
C ASP A 380 -0.60 4.62 -21.49
N CYS A 381 0.60 4.07 -21.71
CA CYS A 381 1.43 3.39 -20.74
C CYS A 381 0.78 2.16 -20.06
N PHE A 382 -0.21 1.50 -20.68
CA PHE A 382 -0.85 0.31 -20.09
C PHE A 382 0.15 -0.83 -19.77
N PHE A 383 1.32 -0.85 -20.41
CA PHE A 383 2.42 -1.75 -20.08
C PHE A 383 3.00 -1.62 -18.66
N VAL A 384 2.68 -0.54 -17.92
CA VAL A 384 2.99 -0.43 -16.47
C VAL A 384 1.78 -0.62 -15.55
N TYR A 385 0.61 -1.01 -16.08
CA TYR A 385 -0.63 -1.21 -15.30
C TYR A 385 -0.38 -2.04 -14.02
N ARG A 386 0.34 -3.17 -14.14
CA ARG A 386 0.67 -4.06 -13.01
C ARG A 386 1.47 -3.34 -11.91
N MET A 387 2.49 -2.55 -12.29
CA MET A 387 3.31 -1.77 -11.35
C MET A 387 2.50 -0.72 -10.59
N VAL A 388 1.54 -0.07 -11.27
CA VAL A 388 0.71 0.96 -10.63
C VAL A 388 -0.30 0.28 -9.68
N VAL A 389 -1.03 -0.74 -10.14
CA VAL A 389 -2.10 -1.39 -9.34
C VAL A 389 -1.58 -1.99 -8.04
N VAL A 390 -0.49 -2.79 -8.08
CA VAL A 390 0.10 -3.42 -6.88
C VAL A 390 1.39 -2.75 -6.40
N LEU A 391 1.57 -1.46 -6.72
CA LEU A 391 2.62 -0.59 -6.19
C LEU A 391 4.03 -1.24 -6.25
N PHE A 392 4.44 -1.69 -7.45
CA PHE A 392 5.68 -2.41 -7.75
C PHE A 392 5.89 -3.79 -7.10
N ARG A 393 4.94 -4.35 -6.31
CA ARG A 393 5.18 -5.62 -5.55
C ARG A 393 5.56 -6.81 -6.44
N ARG A 394 5.17 -6.84 -7.72
CA ARG A 394 5.47 -7.94 -8.66
C ARG A 394 6.74 -7.71 -9.49
N GLU A 395 7.40 -6.56 -9.32
CA GLU A 395 8.62 -6.15 -10.03
C GLU A 395 9.81 -5.90 -9.09
N LEU A 396 9.59 -6.04 -7.79
CA LEU A 396 10.57 -5.89 -6.71
C LEU A 396 10.54 -7.11 -5.81
N THR A 397 11.68 -7.48 -5.23
CA THR A 397 11.72 -8.49 -4.16
C THR A 397 11.00 -7.98 -2.90
N PHE A 398 10.71 -8.86 -1.96
CA PHE A 398 10.08 -8.51 -0.69
C PHE A 398 10.72 -7.31 0.05
N GLU A 399 12.02 -7.36 0.35
CA GLU A 399 12.74 -6.25 1.01
C GLU A 399 12.84 -4.99 0.14
N GLN A 400 12.93 -5.13 -1.19
CA GLN A 400 12.93 -4.01 -2.12
C GLN A 400 11.58 -3.28 -2.11
N THR A 401 10.48 -4.03 -2.11
CA THR A 401 9.11 -3.51 -2.02
C THR A 401 8.92 -2.72 -0.73
N ILE A 402 9.33 -3.31 0.40
CA ILE A 402 9.28 -2.66 1.71
C ILE A 402 10.08 -1.35 1.73
N CYS A 403 11.33 -1.38 1.26
CA CYS A 403 12.19 -0.19 1.25
C CYS A 403 11.59 0.96 0.43
N LEU A 404 10.93 0.65 -0.70
CA LEU A 404 10.21 1.64 -1.51
C LEU A 404 8.97 2.19 -0.76
N TRP A 405 8.12 1.30 -0.23
CA TRP A 405 6.89 1.70 0.45
C TRP A 405 7.15 2.50 1.72
N GLU A 406 8.17 2.15 2.51
CA GLU A 406 8.58 2.90 3.71
C GLU A 406 8.97 4.35 3.38
N VAL A 407 9.64 4.59 2.24
CA VAL A 407 9.95 5.95 1.78
C VAL A 407 8.67 6.69 1.35
N MET A 408 7.77 6.04 0.62
CA MET A 408 6.50 6.64 0.21
C MET A 408 5.59 6.98 1.41
N TRP A 409 5.50 6.10 2.41
CA TRP A 409 4.72 6.35 3.62
C TRP A 409 5.37 7.40 4.51
N ALA A 410 6.71 7.53 4.52
CA ALA A 410 7.41 8.60 5.21
C ALA A 410 7.15 9.98 4.58
N ASP A 411 7.10 10.09 3.25
CA ASP A 411 6.70 11.32 2.57
C ASP A 411 5.24 11.67 2.85
N GLN A 412 4.31 10.70 2.77
CA GLN A 412 2.91 10.90 3.15
C GLN A 412 2.78 11.30 4.63
N ALA A 413 3.58 10.73 5.54
CA ALA A 413 3.61 11.12 6.94
C ALA A 413 4.10 12.56 7.13
N ALA A 414 5.11 13.00 6.38
CA ALA A 414 5.59 14.38 6.39
C ALA A 414 4.52 15.37 5.88
N ILE A 415 3.76 15.00 4.84
CA ILE A 415 2.62 15.78 4.33
C ILE A 415 1.53 15.88 5.40
N ARG A 416 1.12 14.76 6.02
CA ARG A 416 0.11 14.74 7.11
C ARG A 416 0.55 15.55 8.33
N ALA A 417 1.85 15.57 8.64
CA ALA A 417 2.43 16.37 9.72
C ALA A 417 2.62 17.86 9.36
N GLY A 418 2.18 18.31 8.18
CA GLY A 418 2.25 19.71 7.77
C GLY A 418 3.66 20.22 7.45
N ILE A 419 4.61 19.33 7.13
CA ILE A 419 6.00 19.68 6.81
C ILE A 419 6.07 20.26 5.38
N GLY A 420 5.56 21.49 5.22
CA GLY A 420 5.45 22.16 3.94
C GLY A 420 6.80 22.44 3.26
N HIS A 421 6.76 22.61 1.94
CA HIS A 421 7.93 22.80 1.06
C HIS A 421 8.94 23.85 1.57
N SER A 422 8.47 24.96 2.16
CA SER A 422 9.32 26.04 2.68
C SER A 422 10.10 25.69 3.97
N ALA A 423 9.65 24.67 4.72
CA ALA A 423 10.39 24.07 5.82
C ALA A 423 11.35 23.00 5.29
N TRP A 424 10.87 22.11 4.40
CA TRP A 424 11.70 21.05 3.82
C TRP A 424 12.93 21.58 3.06
N ASN A 425 12.75 22.62 2.23
CA ASN A 425 13.83 23.26 1.48
C ASN A 425 14.92 23.90 2.35
N LYS A 426 14.64 24.14 3.65
CA LYS A 426 15.64 24.60 4.63
C LYS A 426 16.39 23.45 5.32
N VAL A 427 15.85 22.23 5.27
CA VAL A 427 16.32 21.06 6.03
C VAL A 427 16.97 20.00 5.13
N ARG A 428 16.59 19.90 3.84
CA ARG A 428 17.08 18.86 2.91
C ARG A 428 17.38 19.39 1.50
N LYS A 429 18.47 18.91 0.90
CA LYS A 429 18.84 19.13 -0.52
C LYS A 429 18.15 18.12 -1.47
N ARG A 430 16.89 17.77 -1.24
CA ARG A 430 16.13 16.77 -2.03
C ARG A 430 14.77 17.34 -2.44
N ALA A 431 14.10 16.66 -3.38
CA ALA A 431 12.70 16.92 -3.72
C ALA A 431 11.83 17.05 -2.46
N PRO A 432 10.80 17.91 -2.46
CA PRO A 432 9.80 17.90 -1.40
C PRO A 432 9.03 16.57 -1.40
N PRO A 433 8.42 16.19 -0.26
CA PRO A 433 7.46 15.09 -0.22
C PRO A 433 6.36 15.30 -1.26
N THR A 434 6.00 14.25 -1.98
CA THR A 434 4.93 14.29 -2.98
C THR A 434 4.11 13.00 -2.93
N ASP A 435 2.78 13.14 -3.02
CA ASP A 435 1.85 12.01 -2.96
C ASP A 435 2.08 10.99 -4.09
N ASP A 436 2.65 11.43 -5.22
CA ASP A 436 2.74 10.65 -6.46
C ASP A 436 4.16 10.14 -6.76
N LEU A 437 5.06 10.10 -5.76
CA LEU A 437 6.44 9.60 -5.88
C LEU A 437 6.54 8.22 -6.55
N LEU A 438 5.56 7.33 -6.31
CA LEU A 438 5.44 6.03 -6.98
C LEU A 438 5.44 6.16 -8.51
N LEU A 439 4.68 7.11 -9.04
CA LEU A 439 4.47 7.28 -10.48
C LEU A 439 5.70 7.89 -11.15
N TYR A 440 6.44 8.74 -10.43
CA TYR A 440 7.78 9.16 -10.82
C TYR A 440 8.78 7.98 -10.80
N ALA A 441 8.69 7.05 -9.84
CA ALA A 441 9.51 5.84 -9.84
C ALA A 441 9.13 4.86 -10.97
N ILE A 442 7.84 4.72 -11.31
CA ILE A 442 7.39 3.93 -12.46
C ILE A 442 7.86 4.55 -13.77
N ALA A 443 7.74 5.87 -13.94
CA ALA A 443 8.34 6.56 -15.09
C ALA A 443 9.87 6.38 -15.14
N ALA A 444 10.55 6.42 -13.99
CA ALA A 444 12.01 6.21 -13.90
C ALA A 444 12.43 4.80 -14.32
N SER A 445 11.72 3.73 -13.96
CA SER A 445 12.08 2.36 -14.37
C SER A 445 12.00 2.19 -15.89
N VAL A 446 10.98 2.77 -16.53
CA VAL A 446 10.82 2.79 -18.00
C VAL A 446 11.94 3.61 -18.65
N LEU A 447 12.26 4.79 -18.10
CA LEU A 447 13.34 5.65 -18.59
C LEU A 447 14.74 5.00 -18.43
N GLN A 448 14.97 4.20 -17.39
CA GLN A 448 16.20 3.40 -17.25
C GLN A 448 16.34 2.35 -18.36
N ARG A 449 15.22 1.78 -18.85
CA ARG A 449 15.19 0.79 -19.95
C ARG A 449 15.05 1.40 -21.36
N ARG A 450 14.98 2.74 -21.48
CA ARG A 450 14.91 3.52 -22.73
C ARG A 450 15.70 2.93 -23.91
N LYS A 451 16.97 2.56 -23.69
CA LYS A 451 17.83 2.02 -24.75
C LYS A 451 17.30 0.70 -25.32
N LEU A 452 16.89 -0.23 -24.46
CA LEU A 452 16.30 -1.51 -24.86
C LEU A 452 14.97 -1.31 -25.59
N ILE A 453 14.11 -0.44 -25.05
CA ILE A 453 12.79 -0.15 -25.63
C ILE A 453 12.91 0.40 -27.06
N ILE A 454 13.86 1.32 -27.32
CA ILE A 454 14.05 1.92 -28.65
C ILE A 454 14.83 1.00 -29.62
N GLU A 455 15.83 0.26 -29.14
CA GLU A 455 16.73 -0.51 -30.01
C GLU A 455 16.28 -1.96 -30.25
N LYS A 456 15.42 -2.52 -29.38
CA LYS A 456 14.97 -3.92 -29.47
C LYS A 456 13.47 -4.12 -29.63
N TYR A 457 12.64 -3.27 -29.05
CA TYR A 457 11.20 -3.55 -28.93
C TYR A 457 10.38 -2.85 -30.03
N SER A 458 9.53 -3.67 -30.64
CA SER A 458 8.80 -3.43 -31.89
C SER A 458 7.28 -3.57 -31.73
N SER A 459 6.83 -3.91 -30.52
CA SER A 459 5.43 -4.12 -30.16
C SER A 459 5.18 -3.79 -28.68
N MET A 460 3.93 -3.49 -28.35
CA MET A 460 3.46 -3.30 -26.97
C MET A 460 3.73 -4.56 -26.10
N ASP A 461 3.49 -5.75 -26.64
CA ASP A 461 3.67 -7.03 -25.91
C ASP A 461 5.12 -7.29 -25.49
N GLU A 462 6.10 -6.84 -26.27
CA GLU A 462 7.52 -6.94 -25.90
C GLU A 462 7.85 -6.03 -24.71
N ILE A 463 7.27 -4.83 -24.67
CA ILE A 463 7.42 -3.90 -23.54
C ILE A 463 6.70 -4.46 -22.31
N ILE A 464 5.51 -5.05 -22.46
CA ILE A 464 4.78 -5.73 -21.38
C ILE A 464 5.62 -6.89 -20.81
N ARG A 465 6.21 -7.74 -21.67
CA ARG A 465 7.08 -8.84 -21.22
C ARG A 465 8.31 -8.34 -20.48
N GLU A 466 9.02 -7.34 -21.01
CA GLU A 466 10.16 -6.69 -20.34
C GLU A 466 9.76 -6.15 -18.95
N CYS A 467 8.65 -5.41 -18.88
CA CYS A 467 8.13 -4.78 -17.67
C CYS A 467 7.67 -5.80 -16.61
N ASN A 468 7.06 -6.91 -17.05
CA ASN A 468 6.68 -8.01 -16.15
C ASN A 468 7.89 -8.82 -15.65
N SER A 469 9.01 -8.79 -16.38
CA SER A 469 10.24 -9.56 -16.10
C SER A 469 11.27 -8.75 -15.29
N MET A 470 10.86 -7.69 -14.59
CA MET A 470 11.77 -6.80 -13.86
C MET A 470 12.13 -7.26 -12.44
N SER A 471 11.45 -8.29 -11.90
CA SER A 471 11.66 -8.75 -10.52
C SER A 471 13.14 -9.09 -10.24
N GLY A 472 13.67 -8.59 -9.12
CA GLY A 472 15.08 -8.75 -8.74
C GLY A 472 16.09 -7.96 -9.58
N HIS A 473 15.68 -7.27 -10.65
CA HIS A 473 16.57 -6.56 -11.58
C HIS A 473 16.54 -5.02 -11.44
N LEU A 474 15.80 -4.48 -10.48
CA LEU A 474 15.75 -3.04 -10.19
C LEU A 474 16.59 -2.69 -8.94
N ASP A 475 17.40 -1.64 -9.04
CA ASP A 475 18.03 -1.00 -7.88
C ASP A 475 17.08 0.07 -7.32
N VAL A 476 16.46 -0.22 -6.18
CA VAL A 476 15.51 0.69 -5.51
C VAL A 476 16.14 2.01 -5.08
N LEU A 477 17.44 2.02 -4.72
CA LEU A 477 18.12 3.25 -4.29
C LEU A 477 18.30 4.20 -5.47
N LYS A 478 18.80 3.66 -6.59
CA LYS A 478 18.92 4.41 -7.84
C LYS A 478 17.54 4.81 -8.38
N LEU A 479 16.56 3.91 -8.35
CA LEU A 479 15.19 4.18 -8.80
C LEU A 479 14.56 5.34 -8.02
N LEU A 480 14.77 5.38 -6.70
CA LEU A 480 14.32 6.48 -5.85
C LEU A 480 15.04 7.79 -6.16
N ASP A 481 16.38 7.80 -6.27
CA ASP A 481 17.10 9.05 -6.58
C ASP A 481 16.76 9.56 -8.01
N ASP A 482 16.55 8.67 -9.00
CA ASP A 482 16.02 9.01 -10.32
C ASP A 482 14.59 9.58 -10.24
N ALA A 483 13.71 8.99 -9.43
CA ALA A 483 12.34 9.50 -9.20
C ALA A 483 12.34 10.91 -8.59
N HIS A 484 13.15 11.14 -7.54
CA HIS A 484 13.30 12.47 -6.93
C HIS A 484 13.85 13.50 -7.94
N ASN A 485 14.77 13.09 -8.83
CA ASN A 485 15.26 13.96 -9.91
C ASN A 485 14.16 14.30 -10.93
N LEU A 486 13.23 13.39 -11.21
CA LEU A 486 12.06 13.69 -12.06
C LEU A 486 11.11 14.68 -11.37
N VAL A 487 10.81 14.48 -10.08
CA VAL A 487 10.00 15.42 -9.28
C VAL A 487 10.60 16.83 -9.36
N VAL A 488 11.87 17.01 -8.98
CA VAL A 488 12.55 18.34 -8.99
C VAL A 488 12.59 18.99 -10.38
N THR A 489 12.61 18.20 -11.46
CA THR A 489 12.75 18.76 -12.82
C THR A 489 11.43 18.93 -13.58
N LEU A 490 10.33 18.31 -13.14
CA LEU A 490 9.08 18.21 -13.90
C LEU A 490 7.78 18.51 -13.13
N HIS A 491 7.74 18.47 -11.79
CA HIS A 491 6.49 18.58 -11.01
C HIS A 491 5.68 19.84 -11.36
N ASP A 492 6.32 21.01 -11.29
CA ASP A 492 5.76 22.32 -11.64
C ASP A 492 5.28 22.45 -13.12
N LYS A 493 5.67 21.51 -14.01
CA LYS A 493 5.33 21.49 -15.44
C LYS A 493 4.24 20.48 -15.79
N ILE A 494 3.77 19.72 -14.80
CA ILE A 494 2.79 18.64 -14.95
C ILE A 494 1.49 18.98 -14.20
N GLU A 495 1.56 19.87 -13.21
CA GLU A 495 0.39 20.47 -12.55
C GLU A 495 -0.19 21.68 -13.31
N THR A 496 0.51 22.18 -14.34
CA THR A 496 0.09 23.26 -15.26
C THR A 496 -0.42 22.72 -16.60
#